data_AF-A0A937UCF7-F1
#
_entry.id   AF-A0A937UCF7-F1
#
_cell.length_a   1.000
_cell.length_b   1.000
_cell.length_c   1.000
_cell.angle_alpha   90.00
_cell.angle_beta   90.00
_cell.angle_gamma   90.00
#
_symmetry.space_group_name_H-M   'P 1'
#
loop_
_entity.id
_entity.type
_entity.pdbx_description
1 polymer ?
#
loop_
_entity_poly.entity_id
_entity_poly.type
_entity_poly.pdbx_seq_one_letter_code
_entity_poly.pdbx_strand_id
1 'polypeptide(L)'
;MKRRLFVLLFAGFLVAVWGSTALSQTVTTTQLEQVYSNYIDGFIARCESKAERRNAKLVNIRREAALYCFKAHYLERYKGELIRDMIAEDIGLREHRIHFYLNQSFFSMLRSATASLHHTRAGSGVL
;
A
#
# COMPACT_ATOMS: atom_id res chain seq x y z
N MET A 1 -50.52 32.09 -12.87
CA MET A 1 -49.89 32.00 -11.52
C MET A 1 -49.30 30.62 -11.22
N LYS A 2 -49.99 29.51 -11.52
CA LYS A 2 -49.52 28.12 -11.29
C LYS A 2 -48.16 27.77 -11.95
N ARG A 3 -47.88 28.34 -13.13
CA ARG A 3 -46.64 28.09 -13.89
C ARG A 3 -45.38 28.76 -13.30
N ARG A 4 -45.54 29.86 -12.55
CA ARG A 4 -44.43 30.55 -11.85
C ARG A 4 -44.08 29.86 -10.52
N LEU A 5 -45.07 29.26 -9.86
CA LEU A 5 -44.87 28.48 -8.64
C LEU A 5 -44.10 27.16 -8.93
N PHE A 6 -44.39 26.52 -10.06
CA PHE A 6 -43.72 25.27 -10.46
C PHE A 6 -42.24 25.48 -10.80
N VAL A 7 -41.89 26.60 -11.43
CA VAL A 7 -40.50 26.95 -11.79
C VAL A 7 -39.66 27.24 -10.53
N LEU A 8 -40.24 27.90 -9.53
CA LEU A 8 -39.54 28.17 -8.26
C LEU A 8 -39.30 26.90 -7.44
N LEU A 9 -40.24 25.94 -7.45
CA LEU A 9 -40.07 24.65 -6.77
C LEU A 9 -39.03 23.75 -7.47
N PHE A 10 -38.97 23.76 -8.81
CA PHE A 10 -37.98 22.98 -9.55
C PHE A 10 -36.56 23.57 -9.44
N ALA A 11 -36.44 24.90 -9.38
CA ALA A 11 -35.15 25.57 -9.16
C ALA A 11 -34.59 25.31 -7.75
N GLY A 12 -35.45 25.25 -6.72
CA GLY A 12 -35.03 24.88 -5.36
C GLY A 12 -34.55 23.43 -5.25
N PHE A 13 -35.16 22.51 -6.01
CA PHE A 13 -34.74 21.10 -6.03
C PHE A 13 -33.39 20.88 -6.73
N LEU A 14 -33.10 21.63 -7.80
CA LEU A 14 -31.81 21.54 -8.49
C LEU A 14 -30.64 22.06 -7.64
N VAL A 15 -30.84 23.08 -6.80
CA VAL A 15 -29.79 23.57 -5.87
C VAL A 15 -29.54 22.58 -4.73
N ALA A 16 -30.57 21.90 -4.23
CA ALA A 16 -30.44 20.90 -3.16
C ALA A 16 -29.69 19.63 -3.61
N VAL A 17 -29.86 19.22 -4.87
CA VAL A 17 -29.22 18.01 -5.43
C VAL A 17 -27.73 18.24 -5.76
N TRP A 18 -27.32 19.48 -6.04
CA TRP A 18 -25.92 19.82 -6.36
C TRP A 18 -25.15 20.45 -5.19
N GLY A 19 -25.85 20.90 -4.14
CA GLY A 19 -25.25 21.51 -2.95
C GLY A 19 -24.67 20.53 -1.92
N SER A 20 -24.80 19.22 -2.16
CA SER A 20 -24.25 18.19 -1.27
C SER A 20 -22.85 17.75 -1.73
N THR A 21 -21.95 18.70 -1.95
CA THR A 21 -20.52 18.37 -2.06
C THR A 21 -19.99 18.12 -0.65
N ALA A 22 -19.86 16.83 -0.34
CA ALA A 22 -18.90 16.26 0.60
C ALA A 22 -18.83 16.93 1.99
N LEU A 23 -19.44 16.27 2.98
CA LEU A 23 -18.77 16.12 4.28
C LEU A 23 -17.46 15.34 4.02
N SER A 24 -16.43 16.01 3.53
CA SER A 24 -15.07 15.47 3.56
C SER A 24 -14.65 15.48 5.02
N GLN A 25 -14.81 14.35 5.69
CA GLN A 25 -14.06 14.08 6.90
C GLN A 25 -12.58 14.14 6.51
N THR A 26 -11.93 15.26 6.83
CA THR A 26 -10.50 15.44 6.63
C THR A 26 -9.78 14.50 7.58
N VAL A 27 -9.45 13.30 7.09
CA VAL A 27 -8.58 12.37 7.81
C VAL A 27 -7.26 13.09 8.06
N THR A 28 -6.87 13.23 9.31
CA THR A 28 -5.61 13.90 9.65
C THR A 28 -4.43 13.02 9.28
N THR A 29 -3.26 13.62 9.05
CA THR A 29 -2.03 12.86 8.74
C THR A 29 -1.73 11.80 9.81
N THR A 30 -1.91 12.13 11.09
CA THR A 30 -1.71 11.17 12.20
C THR A 30 -2.68 10.00 12.15
N GLN A 31 -3.94 10.22 11.77
CA GLN A 31 -4.90 9.13 11.57
C GLN A 31 -4.49 8.25 10.39
N LEU A 32 -4.02 8.86 9.29
CA LEU A 32 -3.58 8.15 8.10
C LEU A 32 -2.32 7.30 8.38
N GLU A 33 -1.36 7.84 9.12
CA GLU A 33 -0.19 7.11 9.62
C GLU A 33 -0.58 5.88 10.43
N GLN A 34 -1.54 6.02 11.35
CA GLN A 34 -2.01 4.91 12.18
C GLN A 34 -2.71 3.84 11.34
N VAL A 35 -3.56 4.24 10.39
CA VAL A 35 -4.24 3.29 9.49
C VAL A 35 -3.22 2.52 8.66
N TYR A 36 -2.26 3.20 8.03
CA TYR A 36 -1.21 2.54 7.26
C TYR A 36 -0.31 1.66 8.12
N SER A 37 0.04 2.09 9.33
CA SER A 37 0.78 1.28 10.29
C SER A 37 0.07 -0.04 10.56
N ASN A 38 -1.23 -0.01 10.86
CA ASN A 38 -2.02 -1.20 11.12
C ASN A 38 -2.09 -2.14 9.91
N TYR A 39 -2.21 -1.59 8.70
CA TYR A 39 -2.17 -2.40 7.47
C TYR A 39 -0.82 -3.09 7.27
N ILE A 40 0.29 -2.38 7.52
CA ILE A 40 1.63 -2.96 7.42
C ILE A 40 1.82 -4.06 8.47
N ASP A 41 1.40 -3.84 9.73
CA ASP A 41 1.49 -4.85 10.79
C ASP A 41 0.70 -6.11 10.46
N GLY A 42 -0.54 -5.95 9.96
CA GLY A 42 -1.33 -7.07 9.47
C GLY A 42 -0.67 -7.78 8.29
N PHE A 43 0.06 -7.06 7.44
CA PHE A 43 0.78 -7.68 6.34
C PHE A 43 2.05 -8.41 6.80
N ILE A 44 2.79 -7.87 7.77
CA ILE A 44 3.93 -8.53 8.40
C ILE A 44 3.48 -9.87 9.00
N ALA A 45 2.42 -9.87 9.80
CA ALA A 45 1.89 -11.09 10.41
C ALA A 45 1.52 -12.17 9.37
N ARG A 46 0.91 -11.78 8.24
CA ARG A 46 0.62 -12.70 7.13
C ARG A 46 1.89 -13.24 6.47
N CYS A 47 2.93 -12.43 6.34
CA CYS A 47 4.22 -12.86 5.81
C CYS A 47 4.92 -13.84 6.77
N GLU A 48 4.92 -13.55 8.06
CA GLU A 48 5.50 -14.40 9.10
C GLU A 48 4.81 -15.77 9.15
N SER A 49 3.48 -15.79 9.14
CA SER A 49 2.72 -17.06 9.07
C SER A 49 3.09 -17.90 7.85
N LYS A 50 3.35 -17.28 6.69
CA LYS A 50 3.84 -18.00 5.51
C LYS A 50 5.29 -18.46 5.67
N ALA A 51 6.13 -17.68 6.34
CA ALA A 51 7.53 -18.00 6.60
C ALA A 51 7.70 -19.19 7.57
N GLU A 52 6.72 -19.51 8.41
CA GLU A 52 6.73 -20.71 9.27
C GLU A 52 6.88 -22.01 8.48
N ARG A 53 6.47 -22.02 7.20
CA ARG A 53 6.58 -23.18 6.30
C ARG A 53 8.00 -23.45 5.79
N ARG A 54 9.02 -22.78 6.35
CA ARG A 54 10.45 -22.95 5.99
C ARG A 54 10.98 -24.39 6.09
N ASN A 55 10.34 -25.23 6.91
CA ASN A 55 10.70 -26.64 7.11
C ASN A 55 9.89 -27.61 6.23
N ALA A 56 9.11 -27.12 5.27
CA ALA A 56 8.33 -27.97 4.38
C ALA A 56 9.21 -28.91 3.53
N LYS A 57 8.70 -30.11 3.25
CA LYS A 57 9.40 -31.12 2.43
C LYS A 57 9.69 -30.65 1.01
N LEU A 58 8.80 -29.85 0.42
CA LEU A 58 8.92 -29.40 -0.95
C LEU A 58 9.78 -28.13 -1.05
N VAL A 59 10.74 -28.13 -1.99
CA VAL A 59 11.70 -27.03 -2.21
C VAL A 59 10.99 -25.71 -2.57
N ASN A 60 9.93 -25.76 -3.37
CA ASN A 60 9.16 -24.59 -3.76
C ASN A 60 8.52 -23.89 -2.53
N ILE A 61 7.96 -24.66 -1.59
CA ILE A 61 7.39 -24.11 -0.36
C ILE A 61 8.48 -23.45 0.50
N ARG A 62 9.66 -24.07 0.60
CA ARG A 62 10.78 -23.47 1.34
C ARG A 62 11.27 -22.16 0.72
N ARG A 63 11.33 -22.09 -0.62
CA ARG A 63 11.68 -20.86 -1.35
C ARG A 63 10.63 -19.77 -1.14
N GLU A 64 9.35 -20.13 -1.20
CA GLU A 64 8.25 -19.21 -0.90
C GLU A 64 8.37 -18.68 0.54
N ALA A 65 8.58 -19.55 1.53
CA ALA A 65 8.75 -19.17 2.92
C ALA A 65 9.94 -18.21 3.12
N ALA A 66 11.08 -18.45 2.44
CA ALA A 66 12.22 -17.54 2.47
C ALA A 66 11.87 -16.16 1.88
N LEU A 67 11.15 -16.11 0.76
CA LEU A 67 10.69 -14.85 0.17
C LEU A 67 9.81 -14.05 1.14
N TYR A 68 8.87 -14.71 1.83
CA TYR A 68 8.00 -14.06 2.80
C TYR A 68 8.75 -13.62 4.06
N CYS A 69 9.78 -14.34 4.49
CA CYS A 69 10.68 -13.90 5.55
C CYS A 69 11.42 -12.59 5.17
N PHE A 70 12.01 -12.52 3.97
CA PHE A 70 12.65 -11.29 3.50
C PHE A 70 11.66 -10.12 3.40
N LYS A 71 10.44 -10.41 2.98
CA LYS A 71 9.39 -9.40 2.85
C LYS A 71 8.93 -8.87 4.21
N ALA A 72 8.76 -9.72 5.22
CA ALA A 72 8.44 -9.29 6.58
C ALA A 72 9.53 -8.36 7.12
N HIS A 73 10.80 -8.75 6.99
CA HIS A 73 11.93 -7.92 7.40
C HIS A 73 12.01 -6.58 6.65
N TYR A 74 11.72 -6.57 5.35
CA TYR A 74 11.64 -5.33 4.58
C TYR A 74 10.55 -4.40 5.12
N LEU A 75 9.34 -4.93 5.31
CA LEU A 75 8.20 -4.15 5.82
C LEU A 75 8.47 -3.59 7.22
N GLU A 76 9.08 -4.37 8.11
CA GLU A 76 9.46 -3.94 9.45
C GLU A 76 10.54 -2.86 9.41
N ARG A 77 11.61 -3.08 8.64
CA ARG A 77 12.76 -2.17 8.54
C ARG A 77 12.38 -0.81 7.95
N TYR A 78 11.55 -0.81 6.92
CA TYR A 78 11.21 0.38 6.14
C TYR A 78 9.81 0.92 6.43
N LYS A 79 9.14 0.45 7.50
CA LYS A 79 7.76 0.81 7.84
C LYS A 79 7.50 2.32 7.82
N GLY A 80 8.36 3.10 8.48
CA GLY A 80 8.20 4.56 8.55
C GLY A 80 8.35 5.26 7.19
N GLU A 81 9.29 4.80 6.37
CA GLU A 81 9.48 5.30 5.00
C GLU A 81 8.27 4.97 4.13
N LEU A 82 7.82 3.71 4.17
CA LEU A 82 6.65 3.26 3.42
C LEU A 82 5.39 4.03 3.79
N ILE A 83 5.16 4.31 5.08
CA ILE A 83 4.01 5.11 5.52
C ILE A 83 4.09 6.53 4.96
N ARG A 84 5.25 7.19 5.09
CA ARG A 84 5.46 8.54 4.57
C ARG A 84 5.24 8.61 3.06
N ASP A 85 5.75 7.63 2.32
CA ASP A 85 5.60 7.58 0.87
C ASP A 85 4.14 7.31 0.48
N MET A 86 3.44 6.40 1.17
CA MET A 86 2.02 6.15 0.92
C MET A 86 1.13 7.38 1.18
N ILE A 87 1.50 8.21 2.15
CA ILE A 87 0.82 9.49 2.42
C ILE A 87 1.14 10.50 1.32
N ALA A 88 2.42 10.63 0.95
CA ALA A 88 2.86 11.57 -0.07
C ALA A 88 2.27 11.26 -1.46
N GLU A 89 2.08 9.98 -1.78
CA GLU A 89 1.53 9.51 -3.05
C GLU A 89 -0.01 9.39 -3.06
N ASP A 90 -0.69 9.66 -1.93
CA ASP A 90 -2.14 9.51 -1.77
C ASP A 90 -2.67 8.15 -2.31
N ILE A 91 -2.07 7.06 -1.83
CA ILE A 91 -2.42 5.69 -2.27
C ILE A 91 -3.90 5.37 -1.96
N GLY A 92 -4.47 6.07 -0.98
CA GLY A 92 -5.81 5.85 -0.44
C GLY A 92 -5.86 4.69 0.54
N LEU A 93 -7.07 4.41 1.07
CA LEU A 93 -7.29 3.47 2.17
C LEU A 93 -7.74 2.07 1.74
N ARG A 94 -7.85 1.82 0.43
CA ARG A 94 -8.31 0.51 -0.05
C ARG A 94 -7.19 -0.53 0.12
N GLU A 95 -7.46 -1.61 0.85
CA GLU A 95 -6.45 -2.64 1.17
C GLU A 95 -5.70 -3.15 -0.06
N HIS A 96 -6.40 -3.39 -1.18
CA HIS A 96 -5.74 -3.87 -2.40
C HIS A 96 -4.71 -2.88 -2.98
N ARG A 97 -4.93 -1.57 -2.82
CA ARG A 97 -3.98 -0.54 -3.27
C ARG A 97 -2.75 -0.50 -2.38
N ILE A 98 -2.97 -0.54 -1.06
CA ILE A 98 -1.89 -0.62 -0.07
C ILE A 98 -1.05 -1.88 -0.31
N HIS A 99 -1.70 -3.04 -0.49
CA HIS A 99 -1.01 -4.29 -0.77
C HIS A 99 -0.22 -4.25 -2.09
N PHE A 100 -0.82 -3.68 -3.14
CA PHE A 100 -0.15 -3.50 -4.42
C PHE A 100 1.10 -2.62 -4.29
N TYR A 101 0.97 -1.47 -3.62
CA TYR A 101 2.07 -0.55 -3.36
C TYR A 101 3.22 -1.23 -2.60
N LEU A 102 2.91 -1.88 -1.47
CA LEU A 102 3.91 -2.56 -0.64
C LEU A 102 4.61 -3.69 -1.40
N ASN A 103 3.88 -4.43 -2.25
CA ASN A 103 4.48 -5.45 -3.12
C ASN A 103 5.41 -4.84 -4.16
N GLN A 104 4.94 -3.81 -4.86
CA GLN A 104 5.70 -3.13 -5.88
C GLN A 104 7.00 -2.57 -5.31
N SER A 105 6.93 -1.92 -4.15
CA SER A 105 8.09 -1.34 -3.47
C SER A 105 9.12 -2.41 -3.09
N PHE A 106 8.66 -3.52 -2.48
CA PHE A 106 9.53 -4.66 -2.16
C PHE A 106 10.22 -5.27 -3.39
N PHE A 107 9.47 -5.55 -4.46
CA PHE A 107 10.04 -6.15 -5.67
C PHE A 107 10.94 -5.19 -6.46
N SER A 108 10.69 -3.88 -6.36
CA SER A 108 11.57 -2.85 -6.92
C SER A 108 12.93 -2.83 -6.19
N MET A 109 12.90 -2.86 -4.86
CA MET A 109 14.11 -3.00 -4.03
C MET A 109 14.87 -4.28 -4.38
N LEU A 110 14.19 -5.42 -4.45
CA LEU A 110 14.82 -6.71 -4.76
C LEU A 110 15.51 -6.69 -6.14
N ARG A 111 14.85 -6.11 -7.15
CA ARG A 111 15.42 -5.97 -8.51
C ARG A 111 16.65 -5.07 -8.54
N SER A 112 16.62 -3.98 -7.77
CA SER A 112 17.74 -3.05 -7.68
C SER A 112 18.94 -3.69 -6.98
N ALA A 113 18.70 -4.46 -5.92
CA ALA A 113 19.74 -5.20 -5.20
C ALA A 113 20.35 -6.33 -6.05
N THR A 114 19.57 -7.03 -6.86
CA THR A 114 20.12 -8.07 -7.73
C THR A 114 20.93 -7.47 -8.89
N ALA A 115 20.49 -6.34 -9.45
CA ALA A 115 21.23 -5.63 -10.50
C ALA A 115 22.61 -5.16 -10.02
N SER A 116 22.71 -4.62 -8.80
CA SER A 116 24.00 -4.19 -8.23
C SER A 116 24.95 -5.36 -7.97
N LEU A 117 24.43 -6.52 -7.53
CA LEU A 117 25.24 -7.73 -7.35
C LEU A 117 25.85 -8.25 -8.66
N HIS A 118 25.13 -8.15 -9.78
CA HIS A 118 25.66 -8.55 -11.09
C HIS A 118 26.81 -7.65 -11.56
N HIS A 119 26.75 -6.34 -11.28
CA HIS A 119 27.85 -5.42 -11.58
C HIS A 119 29.09 -5.68 -10.72
N THR A 120 28.93 -5.93 -9.42
CA THR A 120 30.05 -6.21 -8.51
C THR A 120 30.74 -7.54 -8.86
N ARG A 121 29.97 -8.56 -9.27
CA ARG A 121 30.54 -9.87 -9.65
C ARG A 121 31.30 -9.83 -10.97
N ALA A 122 30.91 -8.97 -11.91
CA ALA A 122 31.63 -8.76 -13.17
C ALA A 122 32.95 -7.97 -12.97
N GLY A 123 33.06 -7.17 -11.91
CA GLY A 123 34.28 -6.43 -11.56
C GLY A 123 35.30 -7.20 -10.71
N SER A 124 34.93 -8.36 -10.15
CA SER A 124 35.78 -9.16 -9.26
C SER A 124 36.52 -10.30 -9.98
N GLY A 125 36.82 -10.09 -11.27
CA GLY A 125 37.58 -11.00 -12.13
C GLY A 125 38.95 -10.44 -12.53
N VAL A 126 39.64 -9.74 -11.63
CA VAL A 126 41.07 -9.45 -11.74
C VAL A 126 41.65 -9.43 -10.34
N LEU A 127 42.38 -10.50 -10.00
CA LEU A 127 43.69 -10.54 -9.36
C LEU A 127 44.08 -12.01 -9.12
#